data_AF-A0A4Q1EU41-F1
#
_entry.id   AF-A0A4Q1EU41-F1
#
_cell.length_a   1.000
_cell.length_b   1.000
_cell.length_c   1.000
_cell.angle_alpha   90.00
_cell.angle_beta   90.00
_cell.angle_gamma   90.00
#
_symmetry.space_group_name_H-M   'P 1'
#
loop_
_entity.id
_entity.type
_entity.pdbx_description
1 polymer ?
#
loop_
_entity_poly.entity_id
_entity_poly.type
_entity_poly.pdbx_seq_one_letter_code
_entity_poly.pdbx_strand_id
1 'polypeptide(L)'
;MKKIRLSVKLLLFCSIFSVSALSAQKYEQTIKDYVNSAQASFQGVNPELKAFKIINVDPSKSLNGDVVGIQQTINGIPVFGSSANVLIREGKVLNFADSFIKKSPSAIKGKESGRKDALVASTIQKLNGLSSVKNIDGKETPIVANSVYFAKVEN
;
A
#
# COMPACT_ATOMS: atom_id res chain seq x y z
N MET A 1 -13.06 -30.60 -34.46
CA MET A 1 -13.11 -29.35 -33.66
C MET A 1 -14.30 -29.41 -32.70
N LYS A 2 -14.06 -29.48 -31.39
CA LYS A 2 -15.11 -29.64 -30.36
C LYS A 2 -15.74 -28.27 -30.07
N LYS A 3 -17.04 -28.09 -30.33
CA LYS A 3 -17.76 -26.83 -30.10
C LYS A 3 -18.11 -26.71 -28.61
N ILE A 4 -17.41 -25.85 -27.88
CA ILE A 4 -17.72 -25.55 -26.49
C ILE A 4 -18.98 -24.65 -26.49
N ARG A 5 -20.09 -25.15 -25.96
CA ARG A 5 -21.31 -24.35 -25.75
C ARG A 5 -21.25 -23.74 -24.35
N LEU A 6 -20.89 -22.46 -24.26
CA LEU A 6 -20.88 -21.71 -23.02
C LEU A 6 -22.33 -21.52 -22.55
N SER A 7 -22.72 -22.21 -21.47
CA SER A 7 -24.08 -22.13 -20.96
C SER A 7 -24.29 -20.84 -20.17
N VAL A 8 -25.47 -20.23 -20.28
CA VAL A 8 -25.84 -18.99 -19.54
C VAL A 8 -25.68 -19.17 -18.02
N LYS A 9 -25.85 -20.40 -17.53
CA LYS A 9 -25.61 -20.78 -16.12
C LYS A 9 -24.15 -20.60 -15.69
N LEU A 10 -23.19 -20.86 -16.59
CA LEU A 10 -21.76 -20.65 -16.32
C LEU A 10 -21.42 -19.16 -16.27
N LEU A 11 -22.08 -18.34 -17.09
CA LEU A 11 -21.90 -16.88 -17.09
C LEU A 11 -22.38 -16.24 -15.76
N LEU A 12 -23.52 -16.70 -15.24
CA LEU A 12 -24.09 -16.28 -13.94
C LEU A 12 -23.23 -16.70 -12.73
N PHE A 13 -22.41 -17.74 -12.88
CA PHE A 13 -21.50 -18.19 -11.82
C PHE A 13 -20.24 -17.31 -11.73
N CYS A 14 -19.82 -16.69 -12.83
CA CYS A 14 -18.68 -15.78 -12.86
C CYS A 14 -18.97 -14.40 -12.25
N SER A 15 -20.24 -13.94 -12.22
CA SER A 15 -20.60 -12.62 -11.69
C SER A 15 -20.51 -12.51 -10.16
N ILE A 16 -20.42 -13.63 -9.44
CA ILE A 16 -20.39 -13.65 -7.98
C ILE A 16 -19.00 -13.27 -7.42
N PHE A 17 -17.95 -13.38 -8.23
CA PHE A 17 -16.56 -13.10 -7.82
C PHE A 17 -16.14 -11.63 -8.03
N SER A 18 -16.99 -10.78 -8.57
CA SER A 18 -16.65 -9.38 -8.88
C SER A 18 -16.79 -8.43 -7.68
N VAL A 19 -17.36 -8.86 -6.56
CA VAL A 19 -17.80 -7.95 -5.47
C VAL A 19 -16.66 -7.47 -4.58
N SER A 20 -15.53 -8.18 -4.49
CA SER A 20 -14.43 -7.82 -3.57
C SER A 20 -13.57 -6.65 -4.05
N ALA A 21 -13.40 -6.47 -5.37
CA ALA A 21 -12.59 -5.38 -5.92
C ALA A 21 -13.29 -4.01 -5.82
N LEU A 22 -14.63 -3.97 -5.82
CA LEU A 22 -15.39 -2.72 -5.76
C LEU A 22 -15.22 -1.97 -4.42
N SER A 23 -15.04 -2.68 -3.31
CA SER A 23 -14.93 -2.06 -1.99
C SER A 23 -13.63 -1.28 -1.81
N ALA A 24 -12.50 -1.82 -2.28
CA ALA A 24 -11.19 -1.17 -2.16
C ALA A 24 -11.12 0.15 -2.98
N GLN A 25 -11.66 0.15 -4.19
CA GLN A 25 -11.71 1.33 -5.05
C GLN A 25 -12.53 2.47 -4.42
N LYS A 26 -13.63 2.14 -3.73
CA LYS A 26 -14.46 3.11 -3.02
C LYS A 26 -13.71 3.76 -1.86
N TYR A 27 -13.01 2.99 -1.02
CA TYR A 27 -12.22 3.54 0.08
C TYR A 27 -11.07 4.41 -0.43
N GLU A 28 -10.40 3.99 -1.50
CA GLU A 28 -9.31 4.77 -2.09
C GLU A 28 -9.78 6.16 -2.50
N GLN A 29 -10.94 6.26 -3.16
CA GLN A 29 -11.53 7.54 -3.54
C GLN A 29 -11.91 8.37 -2.31
N THR A 30 -12.64 7.77 -1.34
CA THR A 30 -13.04 8.45 -0.10
C THR A 30 -11.84 9.05 0.65
N ILE A 31 -10.73 8.31 0.72
CA ILE A 31 -9.52 8.76 1.40
C ILE A 31 -8.81 9.84 0.57
N LYS A 32 -8.72 9.69 -0.76
CA LYS A 32 -8.16 10.71 -1.66
C LYS A 32 -8.91 12.03 -1.55
N ASP A 33 -10.23 11.99 -1.51
CA ASP A 33 -11.06 13.18 -1.36
C ASP A 33 -10.79 13.85 -0.02
N TYR A 34 -10.67 13.07 1.07
CA TYR A 34 -10.34 13.59 2.39
C TYR A 34 -8.97 14.29 2.44
N VAL A 35 -7.88 13.64 1.99
CA VAL A 35 -6.53 14.23 2.05
C VAL A 35 -6.34 15.45 1.14
N ASN A 36 -7.25 15.64 0.17
CA ASN A 36 -7.30 16.82 -0.69
C ASN A 36 -8.31 17.88 -0.22
N SER A 37 -9.15 17.57 0.77
CA SER A 37 -10.08 18.52 1.37
C SER A 37 -9.36 19.55 2.26
N ALA A 38 -10.00 20.69 2.46
CA ALA A 38 -9.51 21.75 3.37
C ALA A 38 -9.55 21.35 4.86
N GLN A 39 -10.26 20.26 5.21
CA GLN A 39 -10.42 19.80 6.59
C GLN A 39 -9.28 18.90 7.06
N ALA A 40 -8.49 18.35 6.13
CA ALA A 40 -7.39 17.48 6.46
C ALA A 40 -6.13 18.28 6.80
N SER A 41 -5.26 17.72 7.66
CA SER A 41 -3.95 18.31 8.02
C SER A 41 -2.92 18.35 6.87
N PHE A 42 -3.40 18.23 5.62
CA PHE A 42 -2.64 18.12 4.38
C PHE A 42 -2.82 19.34 3.45
N GLN A 43 -3.40 20.43 3.95
CA GLN A 43 -3.47 21.68 3.21
C GLN A 43 -2.05 22.19 2.90
N GLY A 44 -1.77 22.53 1.65
CA GLY A 44 -0.45 22.99 1.20
C GLY A 44 0.63 21.90 1.12
N VAL A 45 0.34 20.65 1.48
CA VAL A 45 1.27 19.52 1.30
C VAL A 45 1.36 19.17 -0.19
N ASN A 46 2.57 18.89 -0.67
CA ASN A 46 2.82 18.48 -2.06
C ASN A 46 1.95 17.24 -2.40
N PRO A 47 1.22 17.24 -3.53
CA PRO A 47 0.40 16.09 -3.97
C PRO A 47 1.14 14.75 -3.98
N GLU A 48 2.44 14.71 -4.31
CA GLU A 48 3.24 13.49 -4.31
C GLU A 48 3.37 12.86 -2.91
N LEU A 49 3.33 13.69 -1.85
CA LEU A 49 3.35 13.24 -0.46
C LEU A 49 1.97 12.82 0.05
N LYS A 50 0.92 12.95 -0.76
CA LYS A 50 -0.43 12.46 -0.42
C LYS A 50 -0.72 11.11 -1.05
N ALA A 51 0.18 10.58 -1.89
CA ALA A 51 0.00 9.29 -2.53
C ALA A 51 0.14 8.15 -1.50
N PHE A 52 -0.72 7.15 -1.62
CA PHE A 52 -0.75 5.99 -0.73
C PHE A 52 -1.24 4.74 -1.46
N LYS A 53 -1.07 3.59 -0.81
CA LYS A 53 -1.75 2.33 -1.15
C LYS A 53 -2.52 1.83 0.07
N ILE A 54 -3.68 1.21 -0.18
CA ILE A 54 -4.40 0.48 0.86
C ILE A 54 -3.65 -0.84 1.13
N ILE A 55 -3.39 -1.13 2.40
CA ILE A 55 -2.71 -2.35 2.83
C ILE A 55 -3.66 -3.34 3.51
N ASN A 56 -4.71 -2.86 4.18
CA ASN A 56 -5.77 -3.68 4.77
C ASN A 56 -7.06 -2.87 4.96
N VAL A 57 -8.17 -3.60 5.08
CA VAL A 57 -9.49 -3.08 5.44
C VAL A 57 -10.06 -4.00 6.52
N ASP A 58 -10.30 -3.44 7.70
CA ASP A 58 -10.78 -4.18 8.87
C ASP A 58 -12.15 -3.62 9.30
N PRO A 59 -13.26 -4.32 9.01
CA PRO A 59 -14.58 -3.94 9.50
C PRO A 59 -14.66 -4.02 11.02
N SER A 60 -15.10 -2.93 11.66
CA SER A 60 -15.18 -2.82 13.12
C SER A 60 -16.61 -2.59 13.59
N LYS A 61 -17.16 -3.60 14.29
CA LYS A 61 -18.49 -3.51 14.90
C LYS A 61 -18.53 -2.50 16.04
N SER A 62 -17.50 -2.45 16.88
CA SER A 62 -17.45 -1.51 18.01
C SER A 62 -17.33 -0.05 17.56
N LEU A 63 -16.68 0.18 16.42
CA LEU A 63 -16.55 1.52 15.82
C LEU A 63 -17.64 1.81 14.80
N ASN A 64 -18.62 0.93 14.59
CA ASN A 64 -19.68 1.08 13.58
C ASN A 64 -19.14 1.60 12.23
N GLY A 65 -18.08 0.98 11.72
CA GLY A 65 -17.38 1.45 10.52
C GLY A 65 -16.17 0.59 10.18
N ASP A 66 -15.42 1.00 9.16
CA ASP A 66 -14.26 0.27 8.66
C ASP A 66 -12.98 1.01 9.02
N VAL A 67 -11.98 0.27 9.52
CA VAL A 67 -10.63 0.79 9.71
C VAL A 67 -9.80 0.39 8.51
N VAL A 68 -9.39 1.38 7.70
CA VAL A 68 -8.59 1.18 6.50
C VAL A 68 -7.16 1.58 6.80
N GLY A 69 -6.24 0.61 6.75
CA GLY A 69 -4.81 0.90 6.84
C GLY A 69 -4.25 1.26 5.47
N ILE A 70 -3.47 2.34 5.44
CA ILE A 70 -2.81 2.84 4.23
C ILE A 70 -1.32 3.06 4.47
N GLN A 71 -0.53 2.91 3.41
CA GLN A 71 0.91 3.10 3.39
C GLN A 71 1.24 4.23 2.41
N GLN A 72 1.92 5.28 2.87
CA GLN A 72 2.35 6.38 1.99
C GLN A 72 3.32 5.84 0.94
N THR A 73 3.22 6.37 -0.28
CA THR A 73 4.13 6.10 -1.38
C THR A 73 4.64 7.39 -2.00
N ILE A 74 5.89 7.40 -2.44
CA ILE A 74 6.45 8.47 -3.28
C ILE A 74 6.92 7.82 -4.58
N ASN A 75 6.42 8.27 -5.72
CA ASN A 75 6.69 7.66 -7.04
C ASN A 75 6.41 6.14 -7.07
N GLY A 76 5.35 5.70 -6.38
CA GLY A 76 4.97 4.29 -6.28
C GLY A 76 5.78 3.46 -5.27
N ILE A 77 6.82 4.05 -4.66
CA ILE A 77 7.69 3.39 -3.69
C ILE A 77 7.14 3.59 -2.27
N PRO A 78 6.97 2.52 -1.47
CA PRO A 78 6.55 2.63 -0.07
C PRO A 78 7.56 3.41 0.78
N VAL A 79 7.05 4.36 1.56
CA VAL A 79 7.83 5.15 2.52
C VAL A 79 7.86 4.42 3.86
N PHE A 80 9.00 3.86 4.26
CA PHE A 80 9.09 3.12 5.52
C PHE A 80 8.68 3.97 6.74
N GLY A 81 7.88 3.40 7.65
CA GLY A 81 7.39 4.08 8.86
C GLY A 81 6.29 5.12 8.62
N SER A 82 5.83 5.29 7.39
CA SER A 82 4.85 6.30 7.00
C SER A 82 3.51 5.67 6.59
N SER A 83 2.65 5.45 7.57
CA SER A 83 1.36 4.78 7.39
C SER A 83 0.24 5.56 8.07
N ALA A 84 -1.01 5.22 7.79
CA ALA A 84 -2.14 5.76 8.52
C ALA A 84 -3.23 4.70 8.72
N ASN A 85 -3.99 4.85 9.81
CA ASN A 85 -5.24 4.14 10.04
C ASN A 85 -6.39 5.13 9.86
N VAL A 86 -7.29 4.82 8.94
CA VAL A 86 -8.41 5.70 8.58
C VAL A 86 -9.72 5.05 8.99
N LEU A 87 -10.46 5.70 9.89
CA LEU A 87 -11.81 5.27 10.24
C LEU A 87 -12.81 5.84 9.24
N ILE A 88 -13.48 4.96 8.51
CA ILE A 88 -14.53 5.32 7.55
C ILE A 88 -15.87 4.85 8.08
N ARG A 89 -16.83 5.78 8.20
CA ARG A 89 -18.22 5.50 8.58
C ARG A 89 -19.14 6.15 7.57
N GLU A 90 -20.14 5.41 7.09
CA GLU A 90 -21.13 5.91 6.12
C GLU A 90 -20.48 6.58 4.88
N GLY A 91 -19.34 6.05 4.43
CA GLY A 91 -18.61 6.56 3.27
C GLY A 91 -17.84 7.87 3.51
N LYS A 92 -17.66 8.30 4.77
CA LYS A 92 -16.90 9.50 5.14
C LYS A 92 -15.75 9.15 6.07
N VAL A 93 -14.64 9.87 5.94
CA VAL A 93 -13.52 9.78 6.88
C VAL A 93 -13.89 10.49 8.18
N LEU A 94 -13.97 9.75 9.28
CA LEU A 94 -14.25 10.26 10.62
C LEU A 94 -12.97 10.52 11.41
N ASN A 95 -11.95 9.69 11.23
CA ASN A 95 -10.64 9.85 11.85
C ASN A 95 -9.53 9.45 10.88
N PHE A 96 -8.41 10.17 10.93
CA PHE A 96 -7.24 9.92 10.10
C PHE A 96 -5.99 10.03 10.98
N ALA A 97 -5.54 8.89 11.51
CA ALA A 97 -4.37 8.82 12.38
C ALA A 97 -3.14 8.44 11.54
N ASP A 98 -2.26 9.41 11.28
CA ASP A 98 -1.17 9.28 10.31
C ASP A 98 0.23 9.54 10.88
N SER A 99 1.21 8.88 10.27
CA SER A 99 2.63 9.21 10.36
C SER A 99 3.19 9.70 9.02
N PHE A 100 2.36 10.29 8.16
CA PHE A 100 2.77 10.68 6.81
C PHE A 100 3.83 11.78 6.86
N ILE A 101 4.81 11.68 5.96
CA ILE A 101 5.76 12.75 5.75
C ILE A 101 5.03 13.89 5.02
N LYS A 102 4.91 15.05 5.67
CA LYS A 102 4.18 16.23 5.14
C LYS A 102 5.08 17.28 4.49
N LYS A 103 6.39 17.19 4.70
CA LYS A 103 7.41 18.05 4.08
C LYS A 103 8.38 17.17 3.31
N SER A 104 8.68 17.54 2.06
CA SER A 104 9.67 16.81 1.28
C SER A 104 11.00 16.81 2.05
N PRO A 105 11.64 15.65 2.26
CA PRO A 105 12.95 15.63 2.88
C PRO A 105 13.91 16.44 2.02
N SER A 106 14.68 17.33 2.66
CA SER A 106 15.63 18.24 2.01
C SER A 106 16.73 17.50 1.23
N ALA A 107 16.92 16.21 1.50
CA ALA A 107 17.70 15.30 0.69
C ALA A 107 17.03 13.93 0.61
N ILE A 108 16.60 13.53 -0.58
CA ILE A 108 16.35 12.12 -0.89
C ILE A 108 17.73 11.47 -1.10
N LYS A 109 18.27 10.80 -0.07
CA LYS A 109 19.51 10.03 -0.22
C LYS A 109 19.19 8.71 -0.92
N GLY A 110 19.31 8.71 -2.24
CA GLY A 110 19.21 7.52 -3.07
C GLY A 110 18.23 7.69 -4.23
N LYS A 111 18.60 7.17 -5.40
CA LYS A 111 17.70 7.01 -6.54
C LYS A 111 17.25 5.56 -6.57
N GLU A 112 15.98 5.32 -6.89
CA GLU A 112 15.52 3.96 -7.16
C GLU A 112 16.43 3.36 -8.25
N SER A 113 17.03 2.23 -7.91
CA SER A 113 17.97 1.52 -8.77
C SER A 113 17.36 0.16 -9.05
N GLY A 114 17.32 -0.23 -10.33
CA GLY A 114 16.92 -1.60 -10.71
C GLY A 114 17.82 -2.69 -10.14
N ARG A 115 18.90 -2.33 -9.41
CA ARG A 115 19.80 -3.25 -8.70
C ARG A 115 19.49 -3.41 -7.22
N LYS A 116 18.35 -2.91 -6.73
CA LYS A 116 17.99 -2.94 -5.32
C LYS A 116 18.05 -4.34 -4.70
N ASP A 117 17.49 -5.32 -5.39
CA ASP A 117 17.47 -6.72 -4.91
C ASP A 117 18.89 -7.31 -4.84
N ALA A 118 19.74 -7.00 -5.81
CA ALA A 118 21.14 -7.43 -5.79
C ALA A 118 21.93 -6.80 -4.62
N LEU A 119 21.66 -5.54 -4.29
CA LEU A 119 22.30 -4.86 -3.15
C LEU A 119 21.87 -5.50 -1.81
N VAL A 120 20.59 -5.81 -1.66
CA VAL A 120 20.03 -6.45 -0.47
C VAL A 120 20.57 -7.88 -0.33
N ALA A 121 20.55 -8.66 -1.40
CA ALA A 121 21.13 -10.01 -1.42
C ALA A 121 22.61 -9.99 -1.02
N SER A 122 23.40 -9.05 -1.54
CA SER A 122 24.83 -8.91 -1.18
C SER A 122 25.06 -8.52 0.28
N THR A 123 24.15 -7.73 0.87
CA THR A 123 24.25 -7.30 2.27
C THR A 123 23.89 -8.45 3.21
N ILE A 124 22.84 -9.22 2.89
CA ILE A 124 22.45 -10.40 3.67
C ILE A 124 23.49 -11.50 3.55
N GLN A 125 24.12 -11.67 2.39
CA GLN A 125 25.26 -12.57 2.22
C GLN A 125 26.42 -12.17 3.14
N LYS A 126 26.70 -10.87 3.30
CA LYS A 126 27.75 -10.39 4.21
C LYS A 126 27.39 -10.53 5.69
N LEU A 127 26.10 -10.42 6.05
CA LEU A 127 25.64 -10.53 7.44
C LEU A 127 25.50 -11.98 7.91
N ASN A 128 24.84 -12.81 7.11
CA ASN A 128 24.38 -14.14 7.52
C ASN A 128 24.86 -15.26 6.57
N GLY A 129 25.67 -14.96 5.55
CA GLY A 129 26.17 -15.95 4.59
C GLY A 129 25.16 -16.41 3.55
N LEU A 130 23.90 -15.95 3.62
CA LEU A 130 22.80 -16.41 2.77
C LEU A 130 22.56 -15.44 1.61
N SER A 131 22.52 -15.96 0.38
CA SER A 131 22.20 -15.20 -0.85
C SER A 131 20.77 -15.44 -1.36
N SER A 132 20.05 -16.40 -0.79
CA SER A 132 18.69 -16.81 -1.15
C SER A 132 17.87 -17.16 0.10
N VAL A 133 16.53 -17.14 -0.03
CA VAL A 133 15.59 -17.58 1.02
C VAL A 133 14.70 -18.69 0.45
N LYS A 134 14.45 -19.73 1.26
CA LYS A 134 13.51 -20.80 0.92
C LYS A 134 12.07 -20.33 1.13
N ASN A 135 11.21 -20.51 0.12
CA ASN A 135 9.79 -20.27 0.23
C ASN A 135 9.10 -21.41 1.03
N ILE A 136 7.78 -21.32 1.22
CA ILE A 136 7.00 -22.32 1.99
C ILE A 136 7.09 -23.72 1.38
N ASP A 137 7.40 -23.81 0.08
CA ASP A 137 7.56 -25.06 -0.68
C ASP A 137 9.02 -25.57 -0.66
N GLY A 138 9.91 -24.92 0.09
CA GLY A 138 11.33 -25.26 0.19
C GLY A 138 12.19 -24.84 -1.00
N LYS A 139 11.66 -24.11 -1.97
CA LYS A 139 12.38 -23.61 -3.15
C LYS A 139 13.14 -22.33 -2.82
N GLU A 140 14.39 -22.25 -3.26
CA GLU A 140 15.21 -21.05 -3.11
C GLU A 140 14.76 -19.93 -4.06
N THR A 141 14.63 -18.72 -3.52
CA THR A 141 14.26 -17.51 -4.25
C THR A 141 15.20 -16.36 -3.89
N PRO A 142 15.47 -15.42 -4.83
CA PRO A 142 16.23 -14.21 -4.55
C PRO A 142 15.57 -13.36 -3.47
N ILE A 143 16.38 -12.70 -2.65
CA ILE A 143 15.88 -11.82 -1.60
C ILE A 143 15.46 -10.49 -2.22
N VAL A 144 14.16 -10.17 -2.10
CA VAL A 144 13.54 -8.96 -2.68
C VAL A 144 13.33 -7.93 -1.59
N ALA A 145 13.69 -6.66 -1.83
CA ALA A 145 13.37 -5.58 -0.89
C ALA A 145 12.53 -4.49 -1.55
N ASN A 146 11.39 -4.15 -0.94
CA ASN A 146 10.45 -3.16 -1.51
C ASN A 146 10.44 -1.81 -0.79
N SER A 147 11.33 -1.56 0.19
CA SER A 147 11.30 -0.31 0.98
C SER A 147 12.40 0.69 0.59
N VAL A 148 12.10 1.99 0.66
CA VAL A 148 13.10 3.08 0.66
C VAL A 148 13.02 3.79 2.01
N TYR A 149 14.18 4.07 2.58
CA TYR A 149 14.31 4.72 3.88
C TYR A 149 14.50 6.23 3.71
N PHE A 150 13.71 7.01 4.43
CA PHE A 150 13.91 8.45 4.56
C PHE A 150 14.32 8.74 6.01
N ALA A 151 15.44 9.44 6.19
CA ALA A 151 15.83 9.89 7.52
C ALA A 151 14.79 10.89 8.03
N LYS A 152 14.27 10.66 9.24
CA LYS A 152 13.41 11.62 9.92
C LYS A 152 14.23 12.87 10.24
N VAL A 153 13.79 14.02 9.75
CA VAL A 153 14.38 15.32 10.13
C VAL A 153 13.83 15.68 11.51
N GLU A 154 14.69 15.66 12.52
CA GLU A 154 14.38 16.24 13.83
C GLU A 154 14.43 17.77 13.72
N ASN A 155 13.42 18.45 14.27
CA ASN A 155 13.46 19.90 14.48
C ASN A 155 13.84 20.18 15.93
#